data_AF-A0A6G2BD72-F1
#
_entry.id   AF-A0A6G2BD72-F1
#
_cell.length_a   1.000
_cell.length_b   1.000
_cell.length_c   1.000
_cell.angle_alpha   90.00
_cell.angle_beta   90.00
_cell.angle_gamma   90.00
#
_symmetry.space_group_name_H-M   'P 1'
#
loop_
_entity.id
_entity.type
_entity.pdbx_description
1 polymer ?
#
loop_
_entity_poly.entity_id
_entity_poly.type
_entity_poly.pdbx_seq_one_letter_code
_entity_poly.pdbx_strand_id
1 'polypeptide(L)' 'MQNVTKRRAYKISEVAEQLSVSLTKAKELTAEGGPIKSFTIGRSRRVSAAALDAYIAAREAAELANAS' A
#
# COMPACT_ATOMS: atom_id res chain seq x y z
N MET A 1 -2.60 22.43 -0.53
CA MET A 1 -2.33 21.85 0.79
C MET A 1 -3.15 20.58 0.93
N GLN A 2 -2.54 19.40 0.76
CA GLN A 2 -3.26 18.14 0.91
C GLN A 2 -3.57 17.93 2.40
N ASN A 3 -4.85 17.82 2.75
CA ASN A 3 -5.31 17.44 4.09
C ASN A 3 -4.86 16.01 4.38
N VAL A 4 -3.63 15.85 4.88
CA VAL A 4 -3.12 14.56 5.36
C VAL A 4 -3.74 14.30 6.72
N THR A 5 -5.03 13.93 6.74
CA THR A 5 -5.52 13.08 7.83
C THR A 5 -4.62 11.85 7.82
N LYS A 6 -3.65 11.78 8.74
CA LYS A 6 -2.78 10.63 8.99
C LYS A 6 -3.67 9.44 9.40
N ARG A 7 -4.34 8.82 8.44
CA ARG A 7 -5.11 7.60 8.66
C ARG A 7 -4.11 6.54 9.08
N ARG A 8 -4.35 5.91 10.23
CA ARG A 8 -3.44 4.88 10.75
C ARG A 8 -3.40 3.64 9.85
N ALA A 9 -4.50 3.35 9.14
CA ALA A 9 -4.60 2.22 8.23
C ALA A 9 -5.61 2.45 7.11
N TYR A 10 -5.36 1.84 5.97
CA TYR A 10 -6.13 1.92 4.73
C TYR A 10 -6.85 0.59 4.44
N LYS A 11 -8.04 0.65 3.87
CA LYS A 11 -8.70 -0.49 3.23
C LYS A 11 -7.97 -0.85 1.94
N ILE A 12 -8.15 -2.08 1.47
CA ILE A 12 -7.54 -2.53 0.20
C ILE A 12 -8.00 -1.71 -1.00
N SER A 13 -9.24 -1.20 -1.00
CA SER A 13 -9.72 -0.28 -2.04
C SER A 13 -8.97 1.05 -2.04
N GLU A 14 -8.70 1.60 -0.86
CA GLU A 14 -7.92 2.85 -0.73
C GLU A 14 -6.46 2.63 -1.14
N VAL A 15 -5.89 1.46 -0.83
CA VAL A 15 -4.54 1.08 -1.30
C VAL A 15 -4.51 1.01 -2.83
N ALA A 16 -5.56 0.48 -3.47
CA ALA A 16 -5.66 0.43 -4.92
C ALA A 16 -5.66 1.83 -5.54
N GLU A 17 -6.43 2.76 -4.95
CA GLU A 17 -6.48 4.17 -5.37
C GLU A 17 -5.11 4.86 -5.18
N GLN A 18 -4.48 4.68 -4.02
CA GLN A 18 -3.18 5.31 -3.71
C GLN A 18 -2.07 4.83 -4.64
N LEU A 19 -2.06 3.54 -4.99
CA LEU A 19 -1.07 2.96 -5.89
C LEU A 19 -1.45 3.11 -7.38
N SER A 20 -2.63 3.65 -7.69
CA SER A 20 -3.20 3.71 -9.04
C SER A 20 -3.21 2.35 -9.75
N VAL A 21 -3.63 1.30 -9.03
CA VAL A 21 -3.72 -0.08 -9.54
C VAL A 21 -5.13 -0.64 -9.42
N SER A 22 -5.39 -1.76 -10.11
CA SER A 22 -6.67 -2.46 -9.97
C SER A 22 -6.85 -3.02 -8.54
N LEU A 23 -8.12 -3.14 -8.10
CA LEU A 23 -8.43 -3.74 -6.80
C LEU A 23 -7.88 -5.17 -6.67
N THR A 24 -7.92 -5.95 -7.75
CA THR A 24 -7.32 -7.29 -7.81
C THR A 24 -5.83 -7.22 -7.53
N LYS A 25 -5.11 -6.28 -8.16
CA LYS A 25 -3.68 -6.12 -7.93
C LYS A 25 -3.36 -5.68 -6.51
N ALA A 26 -4.14 -4.76 -5.95
CA ALA A 26 -4.00 -4.37 -4.55
C ALA A 26 -4.23 -5.55 -3.58
N LYS A 27 -5.18 -6.46 -3.88
CA LYS A 27 -5.39 -7.68 -3.08
C LYS A 27 -4.19 -8.63 -3.14
N GLU A 28 -3.56 -8.79 -4.29
CA GLU A 28 -2.33 -9.59 -4.43
C GLU A 28 -1.16 -8.98 -3.65
N LEU A 29 -0.94 -7.67 -3.79
CA LEU A 29 0.16 -6.96 -3.11
C LEU A 29 0.03 -7.03 -1.59
N THR A 30 -1.21 -7.06 -1.09
CA THR A 30 -1.55 -7.09 0.34
C THR A 30 -1.94 -8.49 0.82
N ALA A 31 -1.75 -9.52 -0.01
CA ALA A 31 -1.94 -10.91 0.37
C ALA A 31 -1.04 -11.30 1.54
N GLU A 32 -1.39 -12.39 2.22
CA GLU A 32 -0.48 -12.96 3.20
C GLU A 32 0.80 -13.40 2.50
N GLY A 33 1.96 -12.96 3.02
CA GLY A 33 3.26 -13.14 2.34
C GLY A 33 3.50 -12.20 1.13
N GLY A 34 2.57 -11.27 0.86
CA GLY A 34 2.73 -10.26 -0.18
C GLY A 34 3.75 -9.18 0.16
N PRO A 35 4.14 -8.34 -0.82
CA PRO A 35 5.15 -7.29 -0.64
C PRO A 35 4.71 -6.19 0.33
N ILE A 36 3.39 -6.00 0.53
CA ILE A 36 2.86 -5.00 1.47
C ILE A 36 2.31 -5.73 2.69
N LYS A 37 2.95 -5.51 3.84
CA LYS A 37 2.47 -6.07 5.12
C LYS A 37 1.06 -5.57 5.42
N SER A 38 0.14 -6.52 5.58
CA SER A 38 -1.25 -6.27 5.93
C SER A 38 -1.60 -6.93 7.27
N PHE A 39 -2.70 -6.50 7.87
CA PHE A 39 -3.24 -7.07 9.08
C PHE A 39 -4.77 -7.10 9.03
N THR A 40 -5.39 -7.95 9.83
CA THR A 40 -6.84 -8.12 9.88
C THR A 40 -7.42 -7.44 11.12
N ILE A 41 -8.51 -6.68 10.93
CA ILE A 41 -9.36 -6.20 12.01
C ILE A 41 -10.75 -6.82 11.79
N GLY A 42 -11.10 -7.80 12.62
CA GLY A 42 -12.28 -8.64 12.39
C GLY A 42 -12.18 -9.35 11.03
N ARG A 43 -13.19 -9.17 10.17
CA ARG A 43 -13.22 -9.74 8.81
C ARG A 43 -12.55 -8.86 7.74
N SER A 44 -12.07 -7.68 8.11
CA SER A 44 -11.52 -6.70 7.15
C SER A 44 -9.99 -6.69 7.18
N ARG A 45 -9.37 -6.91 6.02
CA ARG A 45 -7.93 -6.68 5.85
C ARG A 45 -7.64 -5.19 5.68
N ARG A 46 -6.58 -4.73 6.36
CA ARG A 46 -6.09 -3.36 6.37
C ARG A 46 -4.58 -3.32 6.16
N VAL A 47 -4.09 -2.18 5.68
CA VAL A 47 -2.67 -1.90 5.51
C VAL A 47 -2.34 -0.67 6.35
N SER A 48 -1.28 -0.72 7.16
CA SER A 48 -0.86 0.46 7.93
C SER A 48 -0.28 1.50 6.99
N ALA A 49 -0.40 2.79 7.35
CA ALA A 49 0.21 3.85 6.54
C ALA A 49 1.71 3.62 6.33
N ALA A 50 2.43 3.29 7.40
CA ALA A 50 3.86 3.00 7.33
C ALA A 50 4.22 1.86 6.37
N ALA A 51 3.39 0.80 6.27
CA ALA A 51 3.66 -0.30 5.34
C ALA A 51 3.42 0.11 3.87
N LEU A 52 2.42 0.95 3.63
CA LEU A 52 2.16 1.50 2.30
C LEU A 52 3.25 2.47 1.87
N ASP A 53 3.64 3.40 2.75
CA ASP A 53 4.70 4.39 2.50
C ASP A 53 6.04 3.71 2.21
N ALA A 54 6.39 2.67 2.99
CA ALA A 54 7.61 1.90 2.77
C ALA A 54 7.62 1.19 1.41
N TYR A 55 6.47 0.69 0.95
CA TYR A 55 6.37 0.06 -0.36
C TYR A 55 6.51 1.08 -1.50
N ILE A 56 5.87 2.25 -1.38
CA ILE A 56 6.00 3.33 -2.36
C ILE A 56 7.46 3.78 -2.47
N ALA A 57 8.11 4.06 -1.34
CA ALA A 57 9.50 4.48 -1.31
C ALA A 57 10.44 3.42 -1.92
N ALA A 58 10.22 2.13 -1.64
CA ALA A 58 11.01 1.05 -2.24
C ALA A 58 10.81 0.96 -3.76
N ARG A 59 9.59 1.18 -4.25
CA ARG A 59 9.28 1.20 -5.68
C ARG A 59 9.95 2.39 -6.38
N GLU A 60 9.86 3.58 -5.81
CA GLU A 60 10.51 4.79 -6.33
C GLU A 60 12.04 4.63 -6.36
N ALA A 61 12.63 4.07 -5.30
CA ALA A 61 14.07 3.78 -5.26
C ALA A 61 14.50 2.76 -6.32
N ALA A 62 13.71 1.72 -6.55
CA ALA A 62 13.98 0.73 -7.60
C ALA A 62 13.86 1.34 -9.01
N GLU A 63 12.90 2.24 -9.22
CA GLU A 63 12.72 2.94 -10.50
C GLU A 63 13.89 3.88 -10.79
N LEU A 64 14.35 4.63 -9.79
CA LEU A 64 15.55 5.48 -9.88
C LEU A 64 16.81 4.67 -10.19
N ALA A 65 16.97 3.52 -9.54
CA ALA A 65 18.12 2.64 -9.76
C ALA A 65 18.13 2.00 -11.16
N ASN A 66 16.97 1.76 -11.76
CA ASN A 66 16.85 1.19 -13.11
C ASN A 66 16.92 2.24 -14.22
N ALA A 67 16.80 3.53 -13.88
CA ALA A 67 16.93 4.66 -14.81
C ALA A 67 18.36 5.23 -14.89
N SER A 68 19.30 4.70 -14.08
CA SER A 68 20.71 5.07 -14.04
C SER A 68 21.57 4.02 -14.75
#